data_AF-A0A838N1U3-F1
#
_entry.id   AF-A0A838N1U3-F1
#
_cell.length_a   1.000
_cell.length_b   1.000
_cell.length_c   1.000
_cell.angle_alpha   90.00
_cell.angle_beta   90.00
_cell.angle_gamma   90.00
#
_symmetry.space_group_name_H-M   'P 1'
#
loop_
_entity.id
_entity.type
_entity.pdbx_description
1 polymer ?
#
loop_
_entity_poly.entity_id
_entity_poly.type
_entity_poly.pdbx_seq_one_letter_code
_entity_poly.pdbx_strand_id
1 'polypeptide(L)'
;GHRGINQPVLDKATGRIEITAQNHGFAVDAESLPPEIEVTHVNLNDGTVEGMRHRELPIFSVQYHPEAAPGPHDAGYFFKQFADLIDEQ
;
A
#
# COMPACT_ATOMS: atom_id res chain seq x y z
N GLY A 1 11.49 11.53 0.05
CA GLY A 1 10.07 11.25 0.22
C GLY A 1 9.40 11.31 -1.13
N HIS A 2 8.29 10.60 -1.31
CA HIS A 2 7.61 10.50 -2.59
C HIS A 2 6.54 11.57 -2.73
N ARG A 3 6.60 12.32 -3.83
CA ARG A 3 5.73 13.45 -4.16
C ARG A 3 5.42 13.45 -5.64
N GLY A 4 4.31 12.84 -6.03
CA GLY A 4 3.95 12.73 -7.45
C GLY A 4 2.81 11.76 -7.70
N ILE A 5 2.45 11.64 -8.98
CA ILE A 5 1.31 10.84 -9.47
C ILE A 5 1.77 9.67 -10.37
N ASN A 6 3.05 9.30 -10.27
CA ASN A 6 3.69 8.33 -11.15
C ASN A 6 4.56 7.31 -10.38
N GLN A 7 4.28 7.07 -9.10
CA GLN A 7 5.10 6.19 -8.26
C GLN A 7 4.68 4.73 -8.50
N PRO A 8 5.56 3.86 -9.04
CA PRO A 8 5.26 2.47 -9.32
C PRO A 8 5.37 1.63 -8.06
N VAL A 9 4.27 0.98 -7.68
CA VAL A 9 4.19 0.13 -6.49
C VAL A 9 3.87 -1.30 -6.92
N LEU A 10 4.62 -2.27 -6.41
CA LEU A 10 4.38 -3.69 -6.62
C LEU A 10 3.55 -4.25 -5.46
N ASP A 11 2.39 -4.83 -5.77
CA ASP A 11 1.71 -5.77 -4.88
C ASP A 11 2.42 -7.13 -4.94
N LYS A 12 3.02 -7.53 -3.83
CA LYS A 12 3.79 -8.78 -3.73
C LYS A 12 2.92 -10.03 -3.80
N ALA A 13 1.63 -9.95 -3.44
CA ALA A 13 0.74 -11.10 -3.45
C ALA A 13 0.27 -11.44 -4.87
N THR A 14 -0.01 -10.42 -5.68
CA THR A 14 -0.55 -10.61 -7.04
C THR A 14 0.50 -10.45 -8.15
N GLY A 15 1.62 -9.81 -7.86
CA GLY A 15 2.61 -9.40 -8.86
C GLY A 15 2.17 -8.21 -9.71
N ARG A 16 1.02 -7.59 -9.39
CA ARG A 16 0.51 -6.42 -10.10
C ARG A 16 1.33 -5.18 -9.75
N ILE A 17 1.59 -4.35 -10.76
CA ILE A 17 2.19 -3.03 -10.59
C ILE A 17 1.09 -1.98 -10.73
N GLU A 18 1.11 -1.02 -9.81
CA GLU A 18 0.16 0.07 -9.76
C GLU A 18 0.91 1.39 -9.84
N ILE A 19 0.41 2.31 -10.66
CA ILE A 19 0.90 3.68 -10.62
C ILE A 19 0.07 4.41 -9.57
N THR A 20 0.74 5.03 -8.59
CA THR A 20 0.07 5.60 -7.41
C THR A 20 0.36 7.09 -7.22
N ALA A 21 -0.56 7.76 -6.53
CA ALA A 21 -0.37 9.11 -6.03
C ALA A 21 0.25 9.07 -4.63
N GLN A 22 1.34 9.81 -4.42
CA GLN A 22 2.08 9.79 -3.17
C GLN A 22 2.49 11.20 -2.74
N ASN A 23 2.43 11.45 -1.43
CA ASN A 23 2.84 12.72 -0.83
C ASN A 23 3.35 12.58 0.62
N HIS A 24 4.35 11.72 0.87
CA HIS A 24 4.92 11.52 2.21
C HIS A 24 6.43 11.78 2.26
N GLY A 25 6.90 12.20 3.43
CA GLY A 25 8.31 12.51 3.70
C GLY A 25 9.05 11.44 4.51
N PHE A 26 8.30 10.55 5.15
CA PHE A 26 8.78 9.46 6.01
C PHE A 26 8.31 8.13 5.42
N ALA A 27 9.00 7.05 5.75
CA ALA A 27 8.63 5.69 5.36
C ALA A 27 8.78 4.76 6.56
N VAL A 28 8.06 3.64 6.54
CA VAL A 28 8.21 2.57 7.52
C VAL A 28 9.49 1.79 7.22
N ASP A 29 10.28 1.52 8.25
CA ASP A 29 11.45 0.65 8.16
C ASP A 29 11.01 -0.82 8.23
N ALA A 30 11.24 -1.57 7.15
CA ALA A 30 10.85 -2.97 7.04
C ALA A 30 11.54 -3.87 8.08
N GLU A 31 12.77 -3.55 8.48
CA GLU A 31 13.53 -4.34 9.46
C GLU A 31 13.02 -4.13 10.90
N SER A 32 12.29 -3.05 11.13
CA SER A 32 11.70 -2.72 12.43
C SER A 32 10.33 -3.37 12.68
N LEU A 33 9.74 -4.00 11.66
CA LEU A 33 8.40 -4.57 11.76
C LEU A 33 8.37 -5.82 12.65
N PRO A 34 7.35 -5.94 13.53
CA PRO A 34 7.19 -7.14 14.35
C PRO A 34 6.73 -8.32 13.47
N PRO A 35 6.97 -9.58 13.90
CA PRO A 35 6.75 -10.76 13.06
C PRO A 35 5.30 -10.98 12.62
N GLU A 36 4.33 -10.41 13.33
CA GLU A 36 2.90 -10.47 13.04
C GLU A 36 2.51 -9.57 11.86
N ILE A 37 3.38 -8.66 11.42
CA ILE A 37 3.16 -7.76 10.29
C ILE A 37 3.98 -8.24 9.10
N GLU A 38 3.36 -8.22 7.92
CA GLU A 38 4.05 -8.47 6.67
C GLU A 38 3.95 -7.29 5.70
N VAL A 39 5.04 -7.05 4.97
CA VAL A 39 5.09 -6.08 3.88
C VAL A 39 4.39 -6.65 2.66
N THR A 40 3.33 -5.98 2.22
CA THR A 40 2.49 -6.37 1.08
C THR A 40 2.85 -5.61 -0.19
N HIS A 41 3.24 -4.34 -0.06
CA HIS A 41 3.56 -3.49 -1.20
C HIS A 41 4.93 -2.84 -1.04
N VAL A 42 5.66 -2.72 -2.15
CA VAL A 42 6.98 -2.06 -2.19
C VAL A 42 7.06 -1.10 -3.36
N ASN A 43 7.74 0.02 -3.15
CA ASN A 43 8.04 0.96 -4.21
C ASN A 43 9.10 0.36 -5.14
N LEU A 44 8.87 0.35 -6.46
CA LEU A 44 9.80 -0.25 -7.41
C LEU A 44 11.02 0.63 -7.71
N ASN A 45 10.99 1.92 -7.37
CA ASN A 45 12.13 2.80 -7.60
C ASN A 45 13.22 2.64 -6.52
N ASP A 46 12.83 2.43 -5.27
CA ASP A 46 13.76 2.46 -4.13
C ASP A 46 13.56 1.35 -3.08
N GLY A 47 12.58 0.47 -3.25
CA GLY A 47 12.34 -0.68 -2.38
C GLY A 47 11.69 -0.34 -1.03
N THR A 48 11.27 0.90 -0.80
CA THR A 48 10.61 1.29 0.45
C THR A 48 9.23 0.64 0.62
N VAL A 49 8.78 0.51 1.88
CA VAL A 49 7.49 -0.09 2.24
C VAL A 49 6.34 0.80 1.79
N GLU A 50 5.43 0.25 1.00
CA GLU A 50 4.25 0.95 0.48
C GLU A 50 2.92 0.37 0.99
N GLY A 51 2.98 -0.75 1.70
CA GLY A 51 1.81 -1.40 2.26
C GLY A 51 2.18 -2.53 3.19
N MET A 52 1.33 -2.73 4.19
CA MET A 52 1.52 -3.75 5.22
C MET A 52 0.18 -4.33 5.66
N ARG A 53 0.21 -5.56 6.18
CA ARG A 53 -0.94 -6.20 6.79
C ARG A 53 -0.55 -7.03 8.00
N HIS A 54 -1.48 -7.17 8.93
CA HIS A 54 -1.37 -8.16 9.98
C HIS A 54 -1.62 -9.55 9.39
N ARG A 55 -0.85 -10.55 9.85
CA ARG A 55 -0.93 -11.94 9.36
C ARG A 55 -2.24 -12.62 9.72
N GLU A 56 -2.71 -12.38 10.93
CA GLU A 56 -3.93 -13.03 11.47
C GLU A 56 -5.15 -12.10 11.55
N LEU A 57 -4.99 -10.88 12.04
CA LEU A 57 -6.07 -9.91 12.19
C LEU A 57 -6.43 -9.23 10.86
N PRO A 58 -7.69 -8.81 10.68
CA PRO A 58 -8.15 -8.10 9.48
C PRO A 58 -7.69 -6.62 9.48
N ILE A 59 -6.38 -6.40 9.51
CA ILE A 59 -5.77 -5.07 9.60
C ILE A 59 -4.77 -4.93 8.45
N PHE A 60 -4.94 -3.88 7.65
CA PHE A 60 -4.03 -3.54 6.57
C PHE A 60 -3.94 -2.03 6.36
N SER A 61 -2.89 -1.58 5.70
CA SER A 61 -2.69 -0.18 5.33
C SER A 61 -1.82 -0.04 4.09
N VAL A 62 -1.90 1.12 3.45
CA VAL A 62 -1.02 1.56 2.35
C VAL A 62 -0.39 2.91 2.69
N GLN A 63 0.77 3.18 2.11
CA GLN A 63 1.52 4.43 2.32
C GLN A 63 1.16 5.51 1.30
N TYR A 64 0.68 5.10 0.13
CA TYR A 64 0.17 5.97 -0.94
C TYR A 64 -1.32 6.34 -0.73
N HIS A 65 -1.83 7.19 -1.61
CA HIS A 65 -3.20 7.69 -1.61
C HIS A 65 -4.09 6.90 -2.58
N PRO A 66 -4.84 5.86 -2.13
CA PRO A 66 -5.71 5.07 -3.00
C PRO A 66 -6.90 5.85 -3.55
N GLU A 67 -7.29 6.95 -2.89
CA GLU A 67 -8.31 7.90 -3.34
C GLU A 67 -7.83 8.78 -4.50
N ALA A 68 -6.51 8.85 -4.69
CA ALA A 68 -5.85 9.75 -5.62
C ALA A 68 -6.25 11.24 -5.39
N ALA A 69 -6.71 11.92 -6.43
CA ALA A 69 -7.13 13.33 -6.44
C ALA A 69 -6.04 14.34 -6.00
N PRO A 70 -5.00 14.60 -6.82
CA PRO A 70 -4.84 14.15 -8.21
C PRO A 70 -4.13 12.79 -8.33
N GLY A 71 -4.28 12.13 -9.48
CA GLY A 71 -3.48 10.96 -9.84
C GLY A 71 -4.27 9.81 -10.46
N PRO A 72 -3.58 8.69 -10.77
CA PRO A 72 -4.19 7.48 -11.31
C PRO A 72 -5.08 6.75 -10.29
N HIS A 73 -6.05 5.98 -10.77
CA HIS A 73 -7.02 5.26 -9.92
C HIS A 73 -6.71 3.75 -9.81
N ASP A 74 -5.49 3.33 -10.15
CA ASP A 74 -5.08 1.92 -10.19
C ASP A 74 -5.27 1.20 -8.84
N ALA A 75 -5.11 1.97 -7.76
CA ALA A 75 -5.20 1.55 -6.36
C ALA A 75 -6.63 1.63 -5.76
N GLY A 76 -7.64 2.02 -6.53
CA GLY A 76 -9.00 2.21 -6.01
C GLY A 76 -9.66 0.94 -5.45
N TYR A 77 -9.14 -0.25 -5.80
CA TYR A 77 -9.61 -1.53 -5.28
C TYR A 77 -9.49 -1.67 -3.76
N PHE A 78 -8.59 -0.91 -3.11
CA PHE A 78 -8.41 -0.91 -1.66
C PHE A 78 -9.69 -0.59 -0.90
N PHE A 79 -10.50 0.34 -1.42
CA PHE A 79 -11.79 0.68 -0.79
C PHE A 79 -12.77 -0.48 -0.88
N LYS A 80 -12.77 -1.22 -1.98
CA LYS A 80 -13.58 -2.43 -2.11
C LYS A 80 -13.11 -3.50 -1.12
N GLN A 81 -11.80 -3.74 -1.01
CA GLN A 81 -11.27 -4.70 -0.03
C GLN A 81 -11.65 -4.32 1.41
N PHE A 82 -11.62 -3.03 1.75
CA PHE A 82 -12.05 -2.56 3.06
C PHE A 82 -13.56 -2.74 3.30
N ALA A 83 -14.39 -2.44 2.29
CA ALA A 83 -15.84 -2.64 2.38
C ALA A 83 -16.20 -4.12 2.54
N ASP A 84 -15.59 -4.99 1.73
CA ASP A 84 -15.80 -6.45 1.81
C ASP A 84 -15.44 -6.98 3.22
N LEU A 85 -14.36 -6.44 3.82
CA LEU A 85 -13.95 -6.81 5.18
C LEU A 85 -14.98 -6.40 6.26
N ILE A 86 -15.68 -5.28 6.07
CA ILE A 86 -16.73 -4.83 6.99
C ILE A 86 -17.96 -5.74 6.85
N ASP A 87 -18.32 -6.12 5.61
CA ASP A 87 -19.50 -6.95 5.33
C ASP A 87 -19.34 -8.40 5.80
N GLU A 88 -18.10 -8.89 5.95
CA GLU A 88 -17.78 -10.24 6.45
C GLU A 88 -17.80 -10.38 7.99
N GLN A 89 -18.05 -9.29 8.73
CA GLN A 89 -18.16 -9.27 10.21
C GLN A 89 -19.61 -9.35 10.71
#